data_AF-A0A2N0QLL0-F1
#
_entry.id   AF-A0A2N0QLL0-F1
#
_cell.length_a   1.000
_cell.length_b   1.000
_cell.length_c   1.000
_cell.angle_alpha   90.00
_cell.angle_beta   90.00
_cell.angle_gamma   90.00
#
_symmetry.space_group_name_H-M   'P 1'
#
loop_
_entity.id
_entity.type
_entity.pdbx_description
1 polymer ?
#
loop_
_entity_poly.entity_id
_entity_poly.type
_entity_poly.pdbx_seq_one_letter_code
_entity_poly.pdbx_strand_id
1 'polypeptide(L)'
;MILGADVFHSRRGDNRPNLKGVVIDLLRVFYQRNQVLLRKFLFYRDGVGETQFQHVKTYEVKALKEVFASVYRNSGPTLTFIILQKRHHTRFMPTEPRDGDKLGNCSLIFSYNLTPAYKEHTRDNSEG
;
A
#
# COMPACT_ATOMS: atom_id res chain seq x y z
N MET A 1 -5.55 12.19 -0.54
CA MET A 1 -6.39 11.36 0.33
C MET A 1 -5.56 10.21 0.85
N ILE A 2 -5.67 9.88 2.14
CA ILE A 2 -4.95 8.78 2.77
C ILE A 2 -5.97 7.72 3.15
N LEU A 3 -5.68 6.46 2.85
CA LEU A 3 -6.46 5.31 3.32
C LEU A 3 -5.56 4.31 4.02
N GLY A 4 -6.01 3.83 5.17
CA GLY A 4 -5.45 2.67 5.84
C GLY A 4 -6.39 1.48 5.65
N ALA A 5 -5.85 0.34 5.23
CA ALA A 5 -6.56 -0.91 5.12
C ALA A 5 -5.79 -2.01 5.86
N ASP A 6 -6.46 -2.75 6.74
CA ASP A 6 -5.88 -3.86 7.48
C ASP A 6 -6.33 -5.21 6.90
N VAL A 7 -5.45 -6.23 6.95
CA VAL A 7 -5.77 -7.58 6.45
C VAL A 7 -6.70 -8.22 7.47
N PHE A 8 -7.99 -8.21 7.17
CA PHE A 8 -8.90 -9.17 7.78
C PHE A 8 -8.81 -10.47 6.98
N HIS A 9 -8.22 -11.53 7.55
CA HIS A 9 -8.35 -12.86 6.97
C HIS A 9 -9.84 -13.21 6.84
N SER A 10 -10.27 -13.67 5.66
CA SER A 10 -11.66 -14.08 5.43
C SER A 10 -12.03 -15.22 6.36
N ARG A 11 -12.93 -14.96 7.31
CA ARG A 11 -13.80 -16.00 7.85
C ARG A 11 -14.93 -16.18 6.84
N ARG A 12 -15.19 -17.43 6.45
CA ARG A 12 -16.19 -17.80 5.42
C ARG A 12 -17.57 -17.21 5.77
N GLY A 13 -18.23 -16.60 4.80
CA GLY A 13 -19.65 -16.19 4.90
C GLY A 13 -19.93 -14.68 5.03
N ASP A 14 -18.91 -13.82 5.03
CA ASP A 14 -19.09 -12.39 5.31
C ASP A 14 -19.28 -11.56 4.02
N ASN A 15 -20.35 -10.77 3.98
CA ASN A 15 -20.77 -9.89 2.89
C ASN A 15 -19.88 -8.63 2.85
N ARG A 16 -18.57 -8.83 2.65
CA ARG A 16 -17.56 -7.78 2.85
C ARG A 16 -17.62 -6.71 1.77
N PRO A 17 -17.30 -5.45 2.13
CA PRO A 17 -17.08 -4.41 1.13
C PRO A 17 -15.90 -4.78 0.23
N ASN A 18 -16.17 -4.94 -1.06
CA ASN A 18 -15.14 -5.04 -2.10
C ASN A 18 -14.27 -3.78 -2.06
N LEU A 19 -12.93 -3.92 -2.07
CA LEU A 19 -11.98 -2.80 -2.13
C LEU A 19 -12.38 -1.76 -3.19
N LYS A 20 -12.85 -2.24 -4.36
CA LYS A 20 -13.31 -1.35 -5.43
C LYS A 20 -14.48 -0.48 -5.00
N GLY A 21 -15.49 -1.06 -4.35
CA GLY A 21 -16.67 -0.35 -3.89
C GLY A 21 -16.31 0.73 -2.87
N VAL A 22 -15.52 0.36 -1.86
CA VAL A 22 -15.07 1.30 -0.82
C VAL A 22 -14.33 2.50 -1.45
N VAL A 23 -13.43 2.24 -2.39
CA VAL A 23 -12.65 3.30 -3.04
C VAL A 23 -13.53 4.18 -3.92
N ILE A 24 -14.51 3.62 -4.63
CA ILE A 24 -15.49 4.39 -5.43
C ILE A 24 -16.29 5.32 -4.52
N ASP A 25 -16.82 4.81 -3.41
CA ASP A 25 -17.61 5.60 -2.46
C ASP A 25 -16.80 6.74 -1.87
N LEU A 26 -15.54 6.46 -1.52
CA LEU A 26 -14.61 7.45 -1.02
C LEU A 26 -14.27 8.55 -2.04
N LEU A 27 -14.03 8.17 -3.29
CA LEU A 27 -13.81 9.13 -4.38
C LEU A 27 -15.05 9.98 -4.63
N ARG A 28 -16.24 9.38 -4.56
CA ARG A 28 -17.52 10.08 -4.69
C ARG A 28 -17.71 11.10 -3.57
N VAL A 29 -17.52 10.70 -2.31
CA VAL A 29 -17.62 11.60 -1.14
C VAL A 29 -16.57 12.72 -1.23
N PHE A 30 -15.35 12.41 -1.66
CA PHE A 30 -14.32 13.42 -1.87
C PHE A 30 -14.73 14.44 -2.93
N TYR A 31 -15.25 13.99 -4.08
CA TYR A 31 -15.70 14.87 -5.14
C TYR A 31 -16.90 15.73 -4.72
N GLN A 32 -17.87 15.15 -4.02
CA GLN A 32 -19.03 15.89 -3.50
C GLN A 32 -18.62 17.06 -2.59
N ARG A 33 -17.58 16.87 -1.77
CA ARG A 33 -17.11 17.90 -0.84
C ARG A 33 -16.21 18.95 -1.47
N ASN A 34 -15.32 18.54 -2.37
CA ASN A 34 -14.27 19.42 -2.89
C ASN A 34 -14.56 19.94 -4.30
N GLN A 35 -15.54 19.37 -4.99
CA GLN A 35 -15.89 19.63 -6.40
C GLN A 35 -14.72 19.45 -7.38
N VAL A 36 -13.64 18.78 -6.92
CA VAL A 36 -12.45 18.46 -7.70
C VAL A 36 -12.14 16.99 -7.56
N LEU A 37 -11.61 16.41 -8.64
CA LEU A 37 -11.14 15.03 -8.63
C LEU A 37 -9.81 14.94 -7.89
N LEU A 38 -9.64 13.85 -7.15
CA LEU A 38 -8.44 13.61 -6.38
C LEU A 38 -7.26 13.32 -7.33
N ARG A 39 -6.11 13.98 -7.12
CA ARG A 39 -4.90 13.76 -7.93
C ARG A 39 -3.82 12.91 -7.25
N LYS A 40 -3.87 12.78 -5.91
CA LYS A 40 -2.90 12.01 -5.12
C LYS A 40 -3.60 11.07 -4.15
N PHE A 41 -3.29 9.78 -4.25
CA PHE A 41 -3.89 8.73 -3.44
C PHE A 41 -2.80 7.93 -2.73
N LEU A 42 -2.81 7.99 -1.40
CA LEU A 42 -1.86 7.29 -0.55
C LEU A 42 -2.59 6.16 0.17
N PHE A 43 -2.11 4.94 0.00
CA PHE A 43 -2.74 3.74 0.54
C PHE A 43 -1.76 2.98 1.43
N TYR A 44 -2.08 2.86 2.70
CA TYR A 44 -1.36 2.08 3.69
C TYR A 44 -2.04 0.73 3.85
N ARG A 45 -1.31 -0.33 3.53
CA ARG A 45 -1.76 -1.70 3.64
C ARG A 45 -1.06 -2.39 4.81
N ASP A 46 -1.79 -2.58 5.90
CA ASP A 46 -1.31 -3.31 7.06
C ASP A 46 -1.68 -4.80 6.98
N GLY A 47 -0.96 -5.65 7.71
CA GLY A 47 -1.32 -7.06 7.94
C GLY A 47 -0.92 -8.04 6.84
N VAL A 48 -0.09 -7.64 5.87
CA VAL A 48 0.33 -8.52 4.76
C VAL A 48 1.59 -9.29 5.15
N GLY A 49 1.55 -10.61 5.04
CA GLY A 49 2.75 -11.45 5.15
C GLY A 49 3.63 -11.38 3.90
N GLU A 50 4.92 -11.67 4.03
CA GLU A 50 5.90 -11.59 2.92
C GLU A 50 5.46 -12.41 1.68
N THR A 51 4.93 -13.61 1.89
CA THR A 51 4.43 -14.48 0.82
C THR A 51 3.18 -13.96 0.10
N GLN A 52 2.47 -13.00 0.71
CA GLN A 52 1.25 -12.41 0.15
C GLN A 52 1.53 -11.12 -0.64
N PHE A 53 2.76 -10.60 -0.64
CA PHE A 53 3.10 -9.35 -1.31
C PHE A 53 2.78 -9.38 -2.81
N GLN A 54 3.17 -10.46 -3.48
CA GLN A 54 2.88 -10.62 -4.91
C GLN A 54 1.37 -10.70 -5.17
N HIS A 55 0.62 -11.35 -4.28
CA HIS A 55 -0.83 -11.43 -4.37
C HIS A 55 -1.47 -10.05 -4.21
N VAL A 56 -1.12 -9.31 -3.16
CA VAL A 56 -1.62 -7.94 -2.93
C VAL A 56 -1.29 -7.03 -4.10
N LYS A 57 -0.07 -7.08 -4.62
CA LYS A 57 0.33 -6.31 -5.81
C LYS A 57 -0.50 -6.68 -7.04
N THR A 58 -0.79 -7.97 -7.24
CA THR A 58 -1.49 -8.44 -8.44
C THR A 58 -3.00 -8.15 -8.38
N TYR A 59 -3.62 -8.26 -7.21
CA TYR A 59 -5.07 -8.16 -7.06
C TYR A 59 -5.53 -6.80 -6.54
N GLU A 60 -4.94 -6.28 -5.46
CA GLU A 60 -5.41 -5.04 -4.83
C GLU A 60 -4.98 -3.81 -5.64
N VAL A 61 -3.71 -3.73 -6.05
CA VAL A 61 -3.22 -2.60 -6.86
C VAL A 61 -3.89 -2.58 -8.23
N LYS A 62 -4.11 -3.75 -8.84
CA LYS A 62 -4.87 -3.86 -10.10
C LYS A 62 -6.32 -3.38 -9.92
N ALA A 63 -6.98 -3.80 -8.85
CA ALA A 63 -8.34 -3.34 -8.54
C ALA A 63 -8.42 -1.81 -8.38
N LEU A 64 -7.44 -1.19 -7.71
CA LEU A 64 -7.35 0.27 -7.58
C LEU A 64 -7.16 0.95 -8.95
N LYS A 65 -6.25 0.44 -9.78
CA LYS A 65 -6.00 0.97 -11.13
C LYS A 65 -7.26 0.88 -12.00
N GLU A 66 -8.01 -0.21 -11.93
CA GLU A 66 -9.27 -0.37 -12.66
C GLU A 66 -10.34 0.63 -12.21
N VAL A 67 -10.45 0.90 -10.91
CA VAL A 67 -11.34 1.94 -10.38
C VAL A 67 -10.92 3.33 -10.86
N PHE A 68 -9.61 3.61 -10.87
CA PHE A 68 -9.13 4.90 -11.38
C PHE A 68 -9.36 5.04 -12.88
N ALA A 69 -9.20 3.97 -13.66
CA ALA A 69 -9.50 3.98 -15.09
C ALA A 69 -11.00 4.27 -15.35
N SER A 70 -11.90 3.65 -14.56
CA SER A 70 -13.34 3.86 -14.73
C SER A 70 -13.80 5.28 -14.35
N VAL A 71 -13.16 5.91 -13.37
CA VAL A 71 -13.52 7.25 -12.90
C VAL A 71 -12.81 8.37 -13.69
N TYR A 72 -11.55 8.20 -14.08
CA TYR A 72 -10.69 9.30 -14.56
C TYR A 72 -10.41 9.32 -16.07
N ARG A 73 -10.98 8.39 -16.87
CA ARG A 73 -10.91 8.35 -18.36
C ARG A 73 -9.55 8.82 -18.94
N ASN A 74 -8.44 8.24 -18.45
CA ASN A 74 -7.03 8.47 -18.86
C ASN A 74 -6.19 9.47 -18.04
N SER A 75 -6.71 10.14 -17.00
CA SER A 75 -5.89 11.00 -16.10
C SER A 75 -6.03 10.65 -14.62
N GLY A 76 -5.78 9.37 -14.30
CA GLY A 76 -5.89 8.83 -12.93
C GLY A 76 -4.97 9.51 -11.92
N PRO A 77 -5.30 9.45 -10.61
CA PRO A 77 -4.43 9.96 -9.56
C PRO A 77 -3.10 9.21 -9.52
N THR A 78 -2.06 9.89 -9.06
CA THR A 78 -0.83 9.22 -8.63
C THR A 78 -1.14 8.36 -7.42
N LEU A 79 -0.91 7.05 -7.55
CA LEU A 79 -1.07 6.06 -6.48
C LEU A 79 0.27 5.79 -5.81
N THR A 80 0.33 5.99 -4.50
CA THR A 80 1.41 5.51 -3.64
C THR A 80 0.85 4.41 -2.75
N PHE A 81 1.34 3.19 -2.90
CA PHE A 81 0.90 2.02 -2.15
C PHE A 81 2.03 1.59 -1.21
N ILE A 82 1.79 1.67 0.10
CA ILE A 82 2.76 1.37 1.15
C ILE A 82 2.28 0.13 1.90
N ILE A 83 3.06 -0.94 1.86
CA ILE A 83 2.80 -2.12 2.69
C ILE A 83 3.51 -1.94 4.03
N LEU A 84 2.76 -2.09 5.12
CA LEU A 84 3.24 -2.05 6.49
C LEU A 84 3.41 -3.47 7.00
N GLN A 85 4.63 -3.83 7.39
CA GLN A 85 4.95 -5.14 7.96
C GLN A 85 5.37 -4.98 9.42
N LYS A 86 4.42 -5.13 10.35
CA LYS A 86 4.62 -4.85 11.79
C LYS A 86 5.18 -6.02 12.59
N ARG A 87 5.17 -7.25 12.05
CA ARG A 87 5.57 -8.49 12.74
C ARG A 87 6.61 -9.26 11.94
N HIS A 88 7.73 -8.62 11.61
CA HIS A 88 8.87 -9.25 10.96
C HIS A 88 9.93 -9.69 11.98
N HIS A 89 10.78 -10.62 11.59
CA HIS A 89 11.88 -11.10 12.43
C HIS A 89 13.09 -10.15 12.47
N THR A 90 13.08 -9.06 11.69
CA THR A 90 14.13 -8.04 11.72
C THR A 90 14.10 -7.29 13.06
N ARG A 91 15.22 -7.31 13.77
CA ARG A 91 15.44 -6.51 14.97
C ARG A 91 16.60 -5.55 14.73
N PHE A 92 16.50 -4.38 15.32
CA PHE A 92 17.54 -3.36 15.25
C PHE A 92 18.09 -3.13 16.64
N MET A 93 19.40 -2.96 16.72
CA MET A 93 20.13 -2.71 17.96
C MET A 93 20.95 -1.43 17.79
N PRO A 94 21.03 -0.56 18.81
CA PRO A 94 21.86 0.63 18.76
C PRO A 94 23.33 0.25 18.52
N THR A 95 24.00 0.93 17.60
CA THR A 95 25.44 0.76 17.41
C THR A 95 26.21 1.40 18.55
N GLU A 96 25.70 2.51 19.09
CA GLU A 96 26.25 3.19 20.25
C GLU A 96 25.19 3.36 21.35
N PRO A 97 25.59 3.39 22.65
CA PRO A 97 24.66 3.55 23.77
C PRO A 97 23.80 4.83 23.71
N ARG A 98 24.30 5.88 23.05
CA ARG A 98 23.58 7.15 22.87
C ARG A 98 22.45 7.10 21.84
N ASP A 99 22.47 6.09 20.95
CA ASP A 99 21.45 5.89 19.92
C ASP A 99 20.30 4.99 20.43
N GLY A 100 20.45 4.47 21.65
CA GLY A 100 19.48 3.65 22.34
C GLY A 100 18.64 4.43 23.35
N ASP A 101 17.40 3.99 23.55
CA ASP A 101 16.61 4.37 24.71
C ASP A 101 17.14 3.68 25.99
N LYS A 102 16.53 4.00 27.14
CA LYS A 102 16.92 3.40 28.44
C LYS A 102 16.70 1.88 28.51
N LEU A 103 16.00 1.30 27.53
CA LEU A 103 15.67 -0.13 27.42
C LEU A 103 16.54 -0.82 26.36
N GLY A 104 17.47 -0.11 25.71
CA GLY A 104 18.37 -0.65 24.69
C GLY A 104 17.77 -0.73 23.27
N ASN A 105 16.66 -0.04 23.00
CA ASN A 105 16.05 0.00 21.67
C ASN A 105 16.49 1.24 20.88
N CYS A 106 16.62 1.11 19.56
CA CYS A 106 16.81 2.28 18.69
C CYS A 106 15.57 3.20 18.70
N SER A 107 15.79 4.52 18.68
CA SER A 107 14.70 5.51 18.72
C SER A 107 13.97 5.72 17.37
N LEU A 108 14.70 5.75 16.25
CA LEU A 108 14.15 5.85 14.89
C LEU A 108 15.19 5.30 13.91
N ILE A 109 14.77 4.47 12.97
CA ILE A 109 15.68 3.83 12.02
C ILE A 109 15.20 4.07 10.59
N PHE A 110 16.08 4.63 9.77
CA PHE A 110 15.99 4.58 8.32
C PHE A 110 17.12 3.69 7.81
N SER A 111 16.78 2.61 7.12
CA SER A 111 17.76 1.71 6.52
C SER A 111 17.56 1.63 5.01
N TYR A 112 18.64 1.88 4.28
CA TYR A 112 18.64 1.94 2.81
C TYR A 112 18.96 0.59 2.15
N ASN A 113 19.37 -0.43 2.93
CA ASN A 113 19.97 -1.67 2.43
C ASN A 113 19.35 -2.97 2.99
N LEU A 114 18.09 -2.95 3.43
CA LEU A 114 17.41 -4.16 3.93
C LEU A 114 16.38 -4.74 2.94
N THR A 115 16.21 -4.14 1.77
CA THR A 115 15.23 -4.58 0.76
C THR A 115 15.83 -5.60 -0.19
N PRO A 116 15.16 -6.74 -0.46
CA PRO A 116 15.39 -7.51 -1.67
C PRO A 116 15.06 -6.60 -2.86
N ALA A 117 16.03 -6.35 -3.74
CA ALA A 117 15.81 -5.53 -4.93
C ALA A 117 14.81 -6.21 -5.87
N TYR A 118 13.53 -5.85 -5.77
CA TYR A 118 12.49 -6.34 -6.67
C TYR A 118 12.52 -5.49 -7.95
N LYS A 119 13.26 -5.94 -8.97
CA LYS A 119 13.20 -5.34 -10.31
C LYS A 119 11.90 -5.77 -10.99
N GLU A 120 11.07 -4.81 -11.37
CA GLU A 120 10.00 -5.07 -12.33
C GLU A 120 10.64 -5.40 -13.68
N HIS A 121 10.47 -6.64 -14.17
CA HIS A 121 10.59 -6.92 -15.60
C HIS A 121 9.28 -6.52 -16.26
N THR A 122 9.15 -5.26 -16.63
CA THR A 122 8.32 -4.91 -17.77
C THR A 122 8.97 -5.53 -18.99
N ARG A 123 8.35 -6.58 -19.55
CA ARG A 123 8.64 -6.97 -20.93
C ARG A 123 8.18 -5.80 -21.79
N ASP A 124 9.14 -5.06 -22.33
CA ASP A 124 8.90 -4.21 -23.48
C ASP A 124 8.45 -5.14 -24.62
N ASN A 125 7.17 -5.05 -24.97
CA ASN A 125 6.70 -5.52 -26.25
C ASN A 125 6.88 -4.35 -27.23
N SER A 126 8.05 -4.32 -27.85
CA SER A 126 8.34 -3.59 -29.08
C SER A 126 9.09 -4.52 -30.02
N GLU A 127 8.78 -4.37 -31.32
CA GLU A 127 9.23 -5.15 -32.49
C GLU A 127 8.39 -6.41 -32.71
N GLY A 128 7.80 -6.65 -33.88
CA GLY A 128 7.92 -6.06 -35.21
C GLY A 128 7.40 -7.11 -36.19
#